data_AF-A0A944I3E5-F1
#
_entry.id   AF-A0A944I3E5-F1
#
_cell.length_a   1.000
_cell.length_b   1.000
_cell.length_c   1.000
_cell.angle_alpha   90.00
_cell.angle_beta   90.00
_cell.angle_gamma   90.00
#
_symmetry.space_group_name_H-M   'P 1'
#
loop_
_entity.id
_entity.type
_entity.pdbx_description
1 polymer ?
#
loop_
_entity_poly.entity_id
_entity_poly.type
_entity_poly.pdbx_seq_one_letter_code
_entity_poly.pdbx_strand_id
1 'polypeptide(L)'
;MPAAHHNLTIPEHKTLRADAERQVKDELGAIARPDDRFKRACEIVQQADLEIAAHAEERNQAAMSLWFYDGVRGLDKVLGILPNAYNEMRRVALHGDKKTTINPNGDLNARMTSEERRAAAKEAGVEHIEDAADRLSSLSATVSVAGARRKAAMPFLYDATLALTEEPYGWSTTKIAEMGDDLTPAYVRNLKTRAKKRRGY
;
A
#
# COMPACT_ATOMS: atom_id res chain seq x y z
N MET A 1 -33.09 -2.88 11.95
CA MET A 1 -32.02 -3.80 12.40
C MET A 1 -30.97 -2.97 13.14
N PRO A 2 -30.66 -3.26 14.41
CA PRO A 2 -29.56 -2.61 15.11
C PRO A 2 -28.25 -2.87 14.36
N ALA A 3 -27.32 -1.91 14.36
CA ALA A 3 -26.01 -2.09 13.76
C ALA A 3 -25.28 -3.24 14.47
N ALA A 4 -24.72 -4.17 13.71
CA ALA A 4 -23.88 -5.22 14.28
C ALA A 4 -22.68 -4.55 14.96
N HIS A 5 -22.52 -4.79 16.27
CA HIS A 5 -21.35 -4.33 17.00
C HIS A 5 -20.19 -5.28 16.72
N HIS A 6 -19.37 -4.92 15.74
CA HIS A 6 -18.12 -5.64 15.47
C HIS A 6 -17.01 -5.14 16.40
N ASN A 7 -16.34 -6.06 17.09
CA ASN A 7 -15.15 -5.76 17.88
C ASN A 7 -13.92 -5.70 16.96
N LEU A 8 -13.79 -4.59 16.22
CA LEU A 8 -12.60 -4.35 15.39
C LEU A 8 -11.45 -3.84 16.26
N THR A 9 -10.29 -4.48 16.12
CA THR A 9 -9.04 -3.99 16.71
C THR A 9 -8.39 -3.02 15.75
N ILE A 10 -8.04 -1.82 16.22
CA ILE A 10 -7.24 -0.89 15.42
C ILE A 10 -5.77 -1.31 15.58
N PRO A 11 -5.07 -1.74 14.51
CA PRO A 11 -3.65 -2.04 14.62
C PRO A 11 -2.85 -0.79 15.00
N GLU A 12 -1.78 -0.97 15.78
CA GLU A 12 -0.82 0.09 16.12
C GLU A 12 0.06 0.45 14.90
N HIS A 13 -0.56 0.95 13.83
CA HIS A 13 0.06 1.18 12.53
C HIS A 13 1.31 2.05 12.62
N LYS A 14 1.35 3.03 13.52
CA LYS A 14 2.51 3.89 13.71
C LYS A 14 3.72 3.09 14.17
N THR A 15 3.53 2.25 15.19
CA THR A 15 4.58 1.38 15.74
C THR A 15 4.99 0.31 14.73
N LEU A 16 4.02 -0.37 14.12
CA LEU A 16 4.27 -1.40 13.09
C LEU A 16 5.11 -0.85 11.92
N ARG A 17 4.78 0.34 11.43
CA ARG A 17 5.55 0.99 10.35
C ARG A 17 6.94 1.38 10.83
N ALA A 18 7.04 2.00 12.01
CA ALA A 18 8.33 2.43 12.54
C ALA A 18 9.29 1.26 12.78
N ASP A 19 8.79 0.14 13.30
CA ASP A 19 9.58 -1.08 13.52
C ASP A 19 10.04 -1.69 12.20
N ALA A 20 9.14 -1.80 11.22
CA ALA A 20 9.48 -2.34 9.90
C ALA A 20 10.46 -1.42 9.14
N GLU A 21 10.29 -0.10 9.23
CA GLU A 21 11.25 0.86 8.68
C GLU A 21 12.62 0.74 9.36
N ARG A 22 12.66 0.57 10.69
CA ARG A 22 13.91 0.38 11.44
C ARG A 22 14.63 -0.89 11.00
N GLN A 23 13.93 -2.03 10.95
CA GLN A 23 14.51 -3.31 10.52
C GLN A 23 15.14 -3.21 9.13
N VAL A 24 14.45 -2.63 8.15
CA VAL A 24 14.99 -2.47 6.79
C VAL A 24 16.19 -1.54 6.75
N LYS A 25 16.16 -0.44 7.52
CA LYS A 25 17.29 0.51 7.57
C LYS A 25 18.52 -0.11 8.23
N ASP A 26 18.34 -0.86 9.32
CA ASP A 26 19.42 -1.53 10.03
C ASP A 26 20.05 -2.61 9.14
N GLU A 27 19.21 -3.43 8.49
CA GLU A 27 19.65 -4.47 7.56
C GLU A 27 20.42 -3.89 6.37
N LEU A 28 19.82 -2.95 5.61
CA LEU A 28 20.45 -2.39 4.42
C LEU A 28 21.63 -1.46 4.74
N GLY A 29 21.62 -0.84 5.92
CA GLY A 29 22.71 -0.01 6.44
C GLY A 29 23.95 -0.81 6.80
N ALA A 30 23.79 -2.06 7.24
CA ALA A 30 24.90 -2.95 7.57
C ALA A 30 25.64 -3.49 6.32
N ILE A 31 25.02 -3.47 5.15
CA ILE A 31 25.63 -3.97 3.91
C ILE A 31 26.56 -2.88 3.33
N ALA A 32 27.87 -3.13 3.36
CA ALA A 32 28.87 -2.18 2.88
C ALA A 32 28.91 -2.03 1.36
N ARG A 33 28.81 -3.15 0.64
CA ARG A 33 28.95 -3.22 -0.81
C ARG A 33 27.69 -2.71 -1.53
N PRO A 34 27.81 -1.77 -2.49
CA PRO A 34 26.64 -1.18 -3.14
C PRO A 34 25.89 -2.16 -4.04
N ASP A 35 26.57 -3.14 -4.64
CA ASP A 35 25.95 -4.20 -5.44
C ASP A 35 25.11 -5.15 -4.58
N ASP A 36 25.66 -5.63 -3.46
CA ASP A 36 24.92 -6.47 -2.50
C ASP A 36 23.73 -5.71 -1.90
N ARG A 37 23.92 -4.42 -1.59
CA ARG A 37 22.87 -3.57 -1.03
C ARG A 37 21.76 -3.32 -2.06
N PHE A 38 22.12 -3.12 -3.33
CA PHE A 38 21.15 -2.99 -4.42
C PHE A 38 20.31 -4.25 -4.54
N LYS A 39 20.96 -5.42 -4.62
CA LYS A 39 20.28 -6.71 -4.74
C LYS A 39 19.32 -6.93 -3.57
N ARG A 40 19.79 -6.72 -2.34
CA ARG A 40 18.97 -6.91 -1.15
C ARG A 40 17.79 -5.94 -1.07
N ALA A 41 18.00 -4.68 -1.46
CA ALA A 41 16.92 -3.70 -1.53
C ALA A 41 15.86 -4.07 -2.59
N CYS A 42 16.27 -4.62 -3.73
CA CYS A 42 15.35 -5.16 -4.74
C CYS A 42 14.48 -6.28 -4.16
N GLU A 43 15.10 -7.28 -3.51
CA GLU A 43 14.40 -8.40 -2.89
C GLU A 43 13.34 -7.93 -1.88
N ILE A 44 13.70 -6.98 -1.01
CA ILE A 44 12.76 -6.42 -0.02
C ILE A 44 11.59 -5.71 -0.71
N VAL A 45 11.84 -4.94 -1.78
CA VAL A 45 10.79 -4.26 -2.54
C VAL A 45 9.86 -5.28 -3.21
N GLN A 46 10.42 -6.31 -3.86
CA GLN A 46 9.65 -7.36 -4.53
C GLN A 46 8.81 -8.18 -3.55
N GLN A 47 9.39 -8.61 -2.43
CA GLN A 47 8.65 -9.31 -1.37
C GLN A 47 7.50 -8.46 -0.84
N ALA A 48 7.77 -7.18 -0.56
CA ALA A 48 6.73 -6.27 -0.11
C ALA A 48 5.64 -6.03 -1.17
N ASP A 49 6.00 -5.92 -2.45
CA ASP A 49 5.04 -5.78 -3.55
C ASP A 49 4.16 -7.02 -3.70
N LEU A 50 4.74 -8.22 -3.58
CA LEU A 50 3.99 -9.49 -3.59
C LEU A 50 3.02 -9.59 -2.40
N GLU A 51 3.47 -9.25 -1.19
CA GLU A 51 2.61 -9.25 -0.01
C GLU A 51 1.47 -8.23 -0.10
N ILE A 52 1.74 -7.03 -0.65
CA ILE A 52 0.70 -6.03 -0.90
C ILE A 52 -0.30 -6.57 -1.92
N ALA A 53 0.18 -7.14 -3.04
CA ALA A 53 -0.69 -7.70 -4.07
C ALA A 53 -1.55 -8.85 -3.54
N ALA A 54 -0.99 -9.71 -2.67
CA ALA A 54 -1.69 -10.84 -2.09
C ALA A 54 -2.82 -10.45 -1.12
N HIS A 55 -2.71 -9.30 -0.43
CA HIS A 55 -3.61 -8.97 0.68
C HIS A 55 -4.40 -7.67 0.53
N ALA A 56 -3.97 -6.74 -0.33
CA ALA A 56 -4.59 -5.41 -0.40
C ALA A 56 -6.02 -5.45 -0.93
N GLU A 57 -6.30 -6.31 -1.91
CA GLU A 57 -7.64 -6.44 -2.47
C GLU A 57 -8.61 -7.02 -1.44
N GLU A 58 -8.25 -8.14 -0.82
CA GLU A 58 -9.04 -8.77 0.24
C GLU A 58 -9.30 -7.81 1.42
N ARG A 59 -8.27 -7.07 1.85
CA ARG A 59 -8.40 -6.02 2.87
C ARG A 59 -9.44 -4.96 2.48
N ASN A 60 -9.38 -4.51 1.23
CA ASN A 60 -10.30 -3.48 0.73
C ASN A 60 -11.73 -4.03 0.64
N GLN A 61 -11.90 -5.26 0.13
CA GLN A 61 -13.20 -5.93 0.06
C GLN A 61 -13.82 -6.11 1.45
N ALA A 62 -13.05 -6.58 2.44
CA ALA A 62 -13.52 -6.71 3.82
C ALA A 62 -13.99 -5.35 4.39
N ALA A 63 -13.22 -4.28 4.18
CA ALA A 63 -13.61 -2.95 4.63
C ALA A 63 -14.85 -2.40 3.90
N MET A 64 -15.03 -2.72 2.61
CA MET A 64 -16.22 -2.35 1.85
C MET A 64 -17.44 -3.11 2.33
N SER A 65 -17.32 -4.43 2.51
CA SER A 65 -18.38 -5.28 3.09
C SER A 65 -18.93 -4.69 4.39
N LEU A 66 -18.04 -4.43 5.36
CA LEU A 66 -18.41 -3.87 6.67
C LEU A 66 -19.06 -2.48 6.57
N TRP A 67 -18.65 -1.65 5.60
CA TRP A 67 -19.23 -0.32 5.43
C TRP A 67 -20.62 -0.36 4.79
N PHE A 68 -20.78 -1.18 3.74
CA PHE A 68 -22.00 -1.24 2.94
C PHE A 68 -23.11 -2.04 3.61
N TYR A 69 -22.78 -3.18 4.20
CA TYR A 69 -23.77 -4.11 4.73
C TYR A 69 -24.01 -3.95 6.23
N ASP A 70 -22.94 -3.81 7.01
CA ASP A 70 -23.01 -3.76 8.48
C ASP A 70 -23.01 -2.34 9.05
N GLY A 71 -22.58 -1.38 8.22
CA GLY A 71 -22.60 0.03 8.54
C GLY A 71 -21.53 0.48 9.53
N VAL A 72 -20.43 -0.25 9.62
CA VAL A 72 -19.29 0.06 10.49
C VAL A 72 -18.64 1.39 10.11
N ARG A 73 -18.24 2.17 11.12
CA ARG A 73 -17.61 3.49 10.98
C ARG A 73 -16.17 3.46 11.47
N GLY A 74 -15.37 4.45 11.08
CA GLY A 74 -13.97 4.58 11.51
C GLY A 74 -13.02 3.55 10.90
N LEU A 75 -13.41 2.90 9.80
CA LEU A 75 -12.61 1.87 9.12
C LEU A 75 -11.30 2.43 8.53
N ASP A 76 -11.22 3.73 8.27
CA ASP A 76 -9.99 4.42 7.89
C ASP A 76 -8.87 4.22 8.93
N LYS A 77 -9.22 4.23 10.22
CA LYS A 77 -8.28 3.98 11.32
C LYS A 77 -7.81 2.54 11.36
N VAL A 78 -8.73 1.58 11.18
CA VAL A 78 -8.43 0.13 11.14
C VAL A 78 -7.53 -0.21 9.95
N LEU A 79 -7.73 0.47 8.82
CA LEU A 79 -6.90 0.33 7.61
C LEU A 79 -5.56 1.07 7.72
N GLY A 80 -5.43 1.99 8.68
CA GLY A 80 -4.27 2.86 8.85
C GLY A 80 -4.09 3.87 7.71
N ILE A 81 -5.15 4.25 7.00
CA ILE A 81 -5.09 5.18 5.85
C ILE A 81 -5.74 6.52 6.18
N LEU A 82 -5.50 7.52 5.33
CA LEU A 82 -6.14 8.82 5.48
C LEU A 82 -7.64 8.73 5.17
N PRO A 83 -8.50 9.54 5.82
CA PRO A 83 -9.93 9.59 5.53
C PRO A 83 -10.24 9.84 4.05
N ASN A 84 -9.45 10.68 3.37
CA ASN A 84 -9.62 10.93 1.93
C ASN A 84 -9.32 9.69 1.08
N ALA A 85 -8.26 8.93 1.41
CA ALA A 85 -7.97 7.68 0.72
C ALA A 85 -9.08 6.64 0.94
N TYR A 86 -9.64 6.60 2.15
CA TYR A 86 -10.81 5.77 2.45
C TYR A 86 -12.06 6.20 1.64
N ASN A 87 -12.27 7.51 1.47
CA ASN A 87 -13.34 8.03 0.61
C ASN A 87 -13.14 7.61 -0.85
N GLU A 88 -11.92 7.74 -1.38
CA GLU A 88 -11.60 7.31 -2.75
C GLU A 88 -11.84 5.82 -2.93
N MET A 89 -11.45 4.98 -1.97
CA MET A 89 -11.70 3.54 -2.01
C MET A 89 -13.19 3.21 -2.12
N ARG A 90 -14.05 3.90 -1.35
CA ARG A 90 -15.51 3.72 -1.44
C ARG A 90 -16.09 4.14 -2.80
N ARG A 91 -15.56 5.21 -3.39
CA ARG A 91 -15.99 5.68 -4.72
C ARG A 91 -15.60 4.70 -5.81
N VAL A 92 -14.37 4.19 -5.75
CA VAL A 92 -13.88 3.17 -6.68
C VAL A 92 -14.71 1.89 -6.54
N ALA A 93 -15.04 1.46 -5.33
CA ALA A 93 -15.86 0.27 -5.11
C ALA A 93 -17.26 0.38 -5.71
N LEU A 94 -17.87 1.58 -5.72
CA LEU A 94 -19.22 1.78 -6.31
C LEU A 94 -19.22 2.08 -7.80
N HIS A 95 -18.23 2.81 -8.29
CA HIS A 95 -18.30 3.45 -9.61
C HIS A 95 -17.07 3.20 -10.48
N GLY A 96 -16.04 2.53 -9.97
CA GLY A 96 -14.76 2.40 -10.66
C GLY A 96 -13.97 3.71 -10.80
N ASP A 97 -14.48 4.84 -10.28
CA ASP A 97 -13.84 6.15 -10.38
C ASP A 97 -13.77 6.86 -9.01
N LYS A 98 -12.55 7.28 -8.63
CA LYS A 98 -12.26 8.01 -7.39
C LYS A 98 -12.82 9.44 -7.36
N LYS A 99 -13.21 10.01 -8.50
CA LYS A 99 -13.74 11.37 -8.61
C LYS A 99 -15.26 11.44 -8.47
N THR A 100 -15.96 10.33 -8.74
CA THR A 100 -17.42 10.25 -8.66
C THR A 100 -17.90 10.41 -7.22
N THR A 101 -19.00 11.11 -7.02
CA THR A 101 -19.60 11.27 -5.67
C THR A 101 -20.36 10.00 -5.29
N ILE A 102 -20.23 9.55 -4.03
CA ILE A 102 -20.94 8.37 -3.52
C ILE A 102 -22.36 8.71 -3.07
N ASN A 103 -22.72 9.99 -3.01
CA ASN A 103 -23.97 10.40 -2.38
C ASN A 103 -25.14 10.27 -3.35
N PRO A 104 -26.36 9.99 -2.86
CA PRO A 104 -27.56 9.90 -3.70
C PRO A 104 -27.74 11.14 -4.57
N ASN A 105 -28.06 10.93 -5.85
CA ASN A 105 -28.33 11.98 -6.84
C ASN A 105 -27.20 13.02 -7.01
N GLY A 106 -25.99 12.71 -6.54
CA GLY A 106 -24.85 13.59 -6.62
C GLY A 106 -24.80 14.72 -5.59
N ASP A 107 -25.73 14.77 -4.63
CA ASP A 107 -25.74 15.82 -3.60
C ASP A 107 -24.61 15.61 -2.57
N LEU A 108 -23.72 16.59 -2.44
CA LEU A 108 -22.59 16.54 -1.51
C LEU A 108 -23.01 16.49 -0.03
N ASN A 109 -24.24 16.89 0.30
CA ASN A 109 -24.75 16.91 1.67
C ASN A 109 -25.62 15.68 2.01
N ALA A 110 -26.11 14.96 0.99
CA ALA A 110 -26.92 13.78 1.20
C ALA A 110 -26.09 12.64 1.80
N ARG A 111 -26.74 11.81 2.62
CA ARG A 111 -26.16 10.59 3.19
C ARG A 111 -27.02 9.40 2.79
N MET A 112 -26.38 8.36 2.28
CA MET A 112 -27.06 7.09 2.04
C MET A 112 -27.61 6.51 3.34
N THR A 113 -28.85 6.07 3.30
CA THR A 113 -29.44 5.18 4.30
C THR A 113 -28.76 3.81 4.27
N SER A 114 -29.04 2.96 5.25
CA SER A 114 -28.51 1.59 5.25
C SER A 114 -29.05 0.75 4.08
N GLU A 115 -30.28 1.00 3.65
CA GLU A 115 -30.89 0.29 2.52
C GLU A 115 -30.27 0.74 1.19
N GLU A 116 -30.09 2.05 1.00
CA GLU A 116 -29.43 2.61 -0.19
C GLU A 116 -27.98 2.13 -0.33
N ARG A 117 -27.23 2.05 0.77
CA ARG A 117 -25.87 1.51 0.75
C ARG A 117 -25.84 0.05 0.29
N ARG A 118 -26.72 -0.79 0.81
CA ARG A 118 -26.80 -2.21 0.44
C ARG A 118 -27.23 -2.38 -1.01
N ALA A 119 -28.17 -1.57 -1.48
CA ALA A 119 -28.61 -1.58 -2.87
C ALA A 119 -27.48 -1.17 -3.83
N ALA A 120 -26.81 -0.06 -3.55
CA ALA A 120 -25.67 0.42 -4.33
C ALA A 120 -24.51 -0.59 -4.35
N ALA A 121 -24.23 -1.24 -3.21
CA ALA A 121 -23.20 -2.28 -3.12
C ALA A 121 -23.52 -3.48 -4.00
N LYS A 122 -24.78 -3.96 -3.98
CA LYS A 122 -25.23 -5.08 -4.82
C LYS A 122 -25.16 -4.73 -6.30
N GLU A 123 -25.59 -3.53 -6.68
CA GLU A 123 -25.52 -3.04 -8.06
C GLU A 123 -24.06 -2.95 -8.55
N ALA A 124 -23.15 -2.51 -7.70
CA ALA A 124 -21.72 -2.41 -7.99
C ALA A 124 -20.97 -3.76 -7.89
N GLY A 125 -21.65 -4.85 -7.51
CA GLY A 125 -21.02 -6.17 -7.34
C GLY A 125 -20.12 -6.30 -6.11
N VAL A 126 -20.27 -5.44 -5.11
CA VAL A 126 -19.54 -5.55 -3.84
C VAL A 126 -20.17 -6.64 -2.99
N GLU A 127 -19.43 -7.72 -2.75
CA GLU A 127 -19.90 -8.86 -1.97
C GLU A 127 -20.00 -8.57 -0.47
N HIS A 128 -20.94 -9.25 0.19
CA HIS A 128 -21.02 -9.28 1.64
C HIS A 128 -20.19 -10.45 2.17
N ILE A 129 -19.11 -10.13 2.88
CA ILE A 129 -18.17 -11.07 3.48
C ILE A 129 -18.50 -11.19 4.98
N GLU A 130 -18.98 -12.36 5.40
CA GLU A 130 -19.47 -12.60 6.77
C GLU A 130 -18.36 -12.52 7.83
N ASP A 131 -17.14 -12.97 7.51
CA ASP A 131 -15.97 -12.98 8.39
C ASP A 131 -15.08 -11.73 8.24
N ALA A 132 -15.57 -10.69 7.57
CA ALA A 132 -14.78 -9.50 7.25
C ALA A 132 -14.21 -8.80 8.49
N ALA A 133 -14.98 -8.79 9.59
CA ALA A 133 -14.56 -8.16 10.84
C ALA A 133 -13.35 -8.87 11.48
N ASP A 134 -13.30 -10.20 11.37
CA ASP A 134 -12.26 -11.01 12.00
C ASP A 134 -10.92 -10.86 11.25
N ARG A 135 -10.97 -10.64 9.94
CA ARG A 135 -9.79 -10.57 9.06
C ARG A 135 -9.26 -9.17 8.84
N LEU A 136 -10.11 -8.14 8.89
CA LEU A 136 -9.72 -6.80 8.47
C LEU A 136 -8.49 -6.27 9.22
N SER A 137 -8.43 -6.50 10.54
CA SER A 137 -7.35 -5.99 11.40
C SER A 137 -5.99 -6.59 11.02
N SER A 138 -5.93 -7.91 10.80
CA SER A 138 -4.69 -8.61 10.44
C SER A 138 -4.24 -8.25 9.02
N LEU A 139 -5.16 -8.24 8.05
CA LEU A 139 -4.88 -7.82 6.68
C LEU A 139 -4.33 -6.38 6.62
N SER A 140 -4.91 -5.48 7.41
CA SER A 140 -4.48 -4.08 7.49
C SER A 140 -3.09 -3.94 8.10
N ALA A 141 -2.76 -4.73 9.13
CA ALA A 141 -1.42 -4.78 9.71
C ALA A 141 -0.39 -5.27 8.68
N THR A 142 -0.67 -6.38 7.99
CA THR A 142 0.22 -6.97 6.96
C THR A 142 0.53 -5.98 5.85
N VAL A 143 -0.50 -5.38 5.22
CA VAL A 143 -0.30 -4.40 4.15
C VAL A 143 0.43 -3.16 4.65
N SER A 144 0.18 -2.74 5.89
CA SER A 144 0.88 -1.59 6.50
C SER A 144 2.38 -1.87 6.70
N VAL A 145 2.74 -3.07 7.15
CA VAL A 145 4.14 -3.49 7.35
C VAL A 145 4.85 -3.68 6.00
N ALA A 146 4.21 -4.31 5.02
CA ALA A 146 4.76 -4.44 3.67
C ALA A 146 4.99 -3.07 3.01
N GLY A 147 4.01 -2.17 3.08
CA GLY A 147 4.14 -0.80 2.56
C GLY A 147 5.28 -0.01 3.21
N ALA A 148 5.50 -0.18 4.52
CA ALA A 148 6.62 0.44 5.24
C ALA A 148 7.98 -0.11 4.79
N ARG A 149 8.13 -1.44 4.67
CA ARG A 149 9.35 -2.08 4.18
C ARG A 149 9.72 -1.59 2.80
N ARG A 150 8.76 -1.64 1.87
CA ARG A 150 8.92 -1.13 0.51
C ARG A 150 9.41 0.31 0.50
N LYS A 151 8.74 1.19 1.24
CA LYS A 151 9.08 2.62 1.32
C LYS A 151 10.48 2.83 1.91
N ALA A 152 10.86 2.06 2.92
CA ALA A 152 12.17 2.15 3.58
C ALA A 152 13.32 1.67 2.69
N ALA A 153 13.09 0.66 1.84
CA ALA A 153 14.10 0.12 0.94
C ALA A 153 14.40 1.04 -0.25
N MET A 154 13.42 1.80 -0.75
CA MET A 154 13.57 2.63 -1.95
C MET A 154 14.75 3.63 -1.91
N PRO A 155 15.00 4.39 -0.82
CA PRO A 155 16.19 5.24 -0.71
C PRO A 155 17.51 4.50 -0.91
N PHE A 156 17.69 3.34 -0.29
CA PHE A 156 18.90 2.53 -0.45
C PHE A 156 19.05 2.04 -1.89
N LEU A 157 17.93 1.66 -2.53
CA LEU A 157 17.92 1.26 -3.93
C LEU A 157 18.37 2.42 -4.84
N TYR A 158 17.89 3.64 -4.61
CA TYR A 158 18.32 4.83 -5.33
C TYR A 158 19.81 5.11 -5.14
N ASP A 159 20.28 5.12 -3.89
CA ASP A 159 21.67 5.47 -3.55
C ASP A 159 22.65 4.41 -4.05
N ALA A 160 22.31 3.13 -3.93
CA ALA A 160 23.10 2.03 -4.47
C ALA A 160 23.16 2.07 -6.00
N THR A 161 22.03 2.33 -6.67
CA THR A 161 22.01 2.50 -8.14
C THR A 161 22.94 3.62 -8.57
N LEU A 162 22.90 4.76 -7.88
CA LEU A 162 23.75 5.90 -8.23
C LEU A 162 25.24 5.54 -8.07
N ALA A 163 25.61 4.96 -6.91
CA ALA A 163 26.98 4.54 -6.62
C ALA A 163 27.52 3.55 -7.67
N LEU A 164 26.71 2.59 -8.11
CA LEU A 164 27.11 1.62 -9.14
C LEU A 164 27.32 2.27 -10.52
N THR A 165 26.65 3.38 -10.81
CA THR A 165 26.83 4.11 -12.08
C THR A 165 27.96 5.14 -12.05
N GLU A 166 28.52 5.42 -10.89
CA GLU A 166 29.63 6.35 -10.68
C GLU A 166 30.95 5.58 -10.54
N GLU A 167 32.08 6.29 -10.60
CA GLU A 167 33.39 5.71 -10.31
C GLU A 167 33.42 5.15 -8.87
N PRO A 168 34.09 4.01 -8.62
CA PRO A 168 34.96 3.25 -9.52
C PRO A 168 34.23 2.19 -10.36
N TYR A 169 32.91 2.07 -10.25
CA TYR A 169 32.17 0.98 -10.87
C TYR A 169 31.85 1.28 -12.34
N GLY A 170 31.29 2.46 -12.62
CA GLY A 170 30.94 2.89 -13.97
C GLY A 170 29.96 1.95 -14.70
N TRP A 171 29.10 1.22 -13.96
CA TRP A 171 28.22 0.22 -14.56
C TRP A 171 27.13 0.86 -15.40
N SER A 172 26.82 0.21 -16.52
CA SER A 172 25.68 0.57 -17.36
C SER A 172 24.37 0.24 -16.65
N THR A 173 23.28 0.92 -17.02
CA THR A 173 21.94 0.60 -16.50
C THR A 173 21.50 -0.82 -16.87
N THR A 174 22.02 -1.37 -17.98
CA THR A 174 21.76 -2.75 -18.39
C THR A 174 22.40 -3.74 -17.43
N LYS A 175 23.68 -3.55 -17.12
CA LYS A 175 24.40 -4.42 -16.17
C LYS A 175 23.76 -4.40 -14.78
N ILE A 176 23.33 -3.23 -14.30
CA ILE A 176 22.64 -3.13 -13.01
C ILE A 176 21.26 -3.81 -13.06
N ALA A 177 20.54 -3.71 -14.18
CA ALA A 177 19.24 -4.35 -14.35
C ALA A 177 19.37 -5.89 -14.29
N GLU A 178 20.42 -6.47 -14.88
CA GLU A 178 20.69 -7.91 -14.82
C GLU A 178 20.91 -8.45 -13.39
N MET A 179 21.23 -7.59 -12.42
CA MET A 179 21.39 -8.01 -11.02
C MET A 179 20.11 -8.01 -10.20
N GLY A 180 19.13 -7.20 -10.60
CA GLY A 180 17.82 -7.20 -9.97
C GLY A 180 16.94 -8.12 -10.80
N ASP A 181 16.58 -9.27 -10.24
CA ASP A 181 15.72 -10.23 -10.92
C ASP A 181 14.50 -9.52 -11.53
N ASP A 182 14.31 -9.64 -12.85
CA ASP A 182 13.24 -9.01 -13.64
C ASP A 182 13.23 -7.47 -13.72
N LEU A 183 14.36 -6.79 -13.49
CA LEU A 183 14.45 -5.34 -13.72
C LEU A 183 14.72 -4.98 -15.19
N THR A 184 14.14 -3.86 -15.62
CA THR A 184 14.44 -3.29 -16.94
C THR A 184 15.49 -2.18 -16.85
N PRO A 185 16.28 -1.94 -17.91
CA PRO A 185 17.21 -0.79 -17.94
C PRO A 185 16.50 0.57 -17.76
N ALA A 186 15.25 0.67 -18.22
CA ALA A 186 14.42 1.87 -18.05
C ALA A 186 14.08 2.10 -16.57
N TYR A 187 13.77 1.04 -15.83
CA TYR A 187 13.55 1.12 -14.38
C TYR A 187 14.80 1.63 -13.65
N VAL A 188 15.97 1.06 -13.94
CA VAL A 188 17.24 1.48 -13.33
C VAL A 188 17.56 2.95 -13.66
N ARG A 189 17.30 3.39 -14.90
CA ARG A 189 17.45 4.81 -15.28
C ARG A 189 16.56 5.71 -14.41
N ASN A 190 15.32 5.31 -14.15
CA ASN A 190 14.41 6.07 -13.29
C ASN A 190 14.90 6.11 -11.84
N LEU A 191 15.46 5.02 -11.32
CA LEU A 191 16.08 4.99 -9.98
C LEU A 191 17.25 5.99 -9.92
N LYS A 192 18.14 5.98 -10.91
CA LYS A 192 19.26 6.92 -11.01
C LYS A 192 18.79 8.38 -11.04
N THR A 193 17.81 8.70 -11.87
CA THR A 193 17.25 10.06 -11.97
C THR A 193 16.66 10.52 -10.63
N ARG A 194 15.95 9.62 -9.93
CA ARG A 194 15.42 9.93 -8.59
C ARG A 194 16.53 10.13 -7.57
N ALA A 195 17.60 9.34 -7.62
CA ALA A 195 18.77 9.49 -6.76
C ALA A 195 19.42 10.86 -6.94
N LYS A 196 19.65 11.29 -8.19
CA LYS A 196 20.21 12.61 -8.52
C LYS A 196 19.34 13.75 -7.96
N LYS A 197 18.03 13.70 -8.20
CA LYS A 197 17.08 14.69 -7.70
C LYS A 197 17.09 14.78 -6.17
N ARG A 198 17.25 13.65 -5.47
CA ARG A 198 17.36 13.63 -3.99
C ARG A 198 18.63 14.30 -3.48
N ARG A 199 19.71 14.30 -4.26
CA ARG A 199 20.99 14.95 -3.96
C ARG A 199 21.06 16.40 -4.45
N GLY A 200 19.99 16.95 -5.05
CA GLY A 200 19.94 18.33 -5.53
C GLY A 200 20.49 18.55 -6.95
N TYR A 201 20.65 17.48 -7.73
CA TYR A 201 21.02 17.54 -9.15
C TYR A 201 19.82 17.38 -10.08
#